data_AF-A0A158PD88-F1
#
_entry.id   AF-A0A158PD88-F1
#
_cell.length_a   1.000
_cell.length_b   1.000
_cell.length_c   1.000
_cell.angle_alpha   90.00
_cell.angle_beta   90.00
_cell.angle_gamma   90.00
#
_symmetry.space_group_name_H-M   'P 1'
#
loop_
_entity.id
_entity.type
_entity.pdbx_description
1 polymer ?
#
loop_
_entity_poly.entity_id
_entity_poly.type
_entity_poly.pdbx_seq_one_letter_code
_entity_poly.pdbx_strand_id
1 'polypeptide(L)'
;MMGVDDKKVLLLGAGLVSGPFVDFYSKQSKVQVTVATESREDAHRLVKRGNITPFVIDVKRESDMLDQLISAKDAGVTIMNESGLDPGIDHMLAMECIDEVAKHGGKVTSFISFCGGLPAPESSDNPLRYKFSWSPKGVLTALLNPAKYLQDGKEVEIASGKVLDHLYPIDFLPGFNLIGYANRDSVKYGGIYGIIPGCRTLVRGTLRYKGFVEAVKALNAVGLLNTQPQEVFNPVSGPDLTWKQLMASLLNQKLDIFPDSLCNVATERVGGTNPIGVKALCGNKERHRISLVAYGEPKGFSAMSRTVGYTCAIVSNMVLQGEIQRPGILRPVSKEIYRPALKRLTDYGIVATKEVTPIP
;
A
#
# COMPACT_ATOMS: atom_id res chain seq x y z
N MET A 1 24.10 -11.06 -30.52
CA MET A 1 23.18 -12.22 -30.71
C MET A 1 22.88 -12.79 -29.34
N MET A 2 21.60 -13.03 -29.03
CA MET A 2 21.20 -13.69 -27.77
C MET A 2 21.68 -15.14 -27.77
N GLY A 3 22.21 -15.60 -26.64
CA GLY A 3 22.52 -17.02 -26.41
C GLY A 3 21.24 -17.84 -26.23
N VAL A 4 21.34 -19.16 -26.39
CA VAL A 4 20.22 -20.12 -26.25
C VAL A 4 19.57 -20.08 -24.86
N ASP A 5 20.32 -19.63 -23.83
CA ASP A 5 19.84 -19.50 -22.44
C ASP A 5 19.34 -18.09 -22.06
N ASP A 6 19.43 -17.11 -22.96
CA ASP A 6 19.08 -15.73 -22.64
C ASP A 6 17.57 -15.59 -22.44
N LYS A 7 17.19 -14.87 -21.38
CA LYS A 7 15.79 -14.65 -21.00
C LYS A 7 15.36 -13.22 -21.28
N LYS A 8 14.07 -13.01 -21.55
CA LYS A 8 13.48 -11.69 -21.80
C LYS A 8 12.45 -11.37 -20.73
N VAL A 9 12.45 -10.11 -20.28
CA VAL A 9 11.47 -9.56 -19.34
C VAL A 9 10.92 -8.27 -19.91
N LEU A 10 9.59 -8.14 -19.93
CA LEU A 10 8.91 -6.89 -20.29
C LEU A 10 8.40 -6.24 -19.00
N LEU A 11 8.86 -5.01 -18.71
CA LEU A 11 8.39 -4.18 -17.61
C LEU A 11 7.47 -3.10 -18.17
N LEU A 12 6.18 -3.18 -17.85
CA LEU A 12 5.20 -2.16 -18.21
C LEU A 12 5.13 -1.09 -17.11
N GLY A 13 5.54 0.13 -17.44
CA GLY A 13 5.54 1.29 -16.56
C GLY A 13 6.91 1.64 -15.97
N ALA A 14 7.22 2.93 -15.95
CA ALA A 14 8.49 3.48 -15.49
C ALA A 14 8.36 4.34 -14.22
N GLY A 15 7.29 4.13 -13.42
CA GLY A 15 7.01 4.89 -12.20
C GLY A 15 8.02 4.63 -11.06
N LEU A 16 7.78 5.21 -9.88
CA LEU A 16 8.75 5.24 -8.76
C LEU A 16 9.22 3.88 -8.24
N VAL A 17 8.47 2.79 -8.49
CA VAL A 17 8.80 1.43 -8.03
C VAL A 17 9.60 0.62 -9.06
N SER A 18 9.72 1.11 -10.30
CA SER A 18 10.43 0.42 -11.38
C SER A 18 11.95 0.40 -11.18
N GLY A 19 12.51 1.37 -10.46
CA GLY A 19 13.95 1.52 -10.24
C GLY A 19 14.62 0.28 -9.63
N PRO A 20 14.16 -0.21 -8.46
CA PRO A 20 14.69 -1.42 -7.83
C PRO A 20 14.51 -2.68 -8.69
N PHE A 21 13.40 -2.78 -9.43
CA PHE A 21 13.17 -3.90 -10.34
C PHE A 21 14.22 -3.94 -11.45
N VAL A 22 14.48 -2.79 -12.08
CA VAL A 22 15.49 -2.66 -13.12
C VAL A 22 16.89 -2.86 -12.53
N ASP A 23 17.18 -2.31 -11.36
CA ASP A 23 18.45 -2.53 -10.65
C ASP A 23 18.73 -4.03 -10.41
N PHE A 24 17.71 -4.78 -9.96
CA PHE A 24 17.79 -6.22 -9.76
C PHE A 24 18.22 -6.97 -11.03
N TYR A 25 17.52 -6.75 -12.14
CA TYR A 25 17.80 -7.45 -13.40
C TYR A 25 19.03 -6.90 -14.15
N SER A 26 19.42 -5.65 -13.92
CA SER A 26 20.64 -5.06 -14.51
C SER A 26 21.92 -5.79 -14.06
N LYS A 27 21.85 -6.52 -12.95
CA LYS A 27 22.94 -7.35 -12.42
C LYS A 27 22.98 -8.75 -13.05
N GLN A 28 22.00 -9.10 -13.90
CA GLN A 28 21.86 -10.42 -14.54
C GLN A 28 22.15 -10.31 -16.04
N SER A 29 23.37 -10.61 -16.46
CA SER A 29 23.83 -10.42 -17.85
C SER A 29 23.07 -11.26 -18.89
N LYS A 30 22.50 -12.41 -18.48
CA LYS A 30 21.68 -13.30 -19.33
C LYS A 30 20.20 -12.91 -19.40
N VAL A 31 19.79 -11.82 -18.74
CA VAL A 31 18.41 -11.34 -18.77
C VAL A 31 18.35 -9.97 -19.43
N GLN A 32 17.49 -9.86 -20.44
CA GLN A 32 17.24 -8.64 -21.19
C GLN A 32 15.90 -8.06 -20.77
N VAL A 33 15.88 -6.81 -20.33
CA VAL A 33 14.67 -6.14 -19.83
C VAL A 33 14.25 -5.05 -20.82
N THR A 34 13.03 -5.15 -21.31
CA THR A 34 12.39 -4.07 -22.08
C THR A 34 11.51 -3.25 -21.14
N VAL A 35 11.76 -1.95 -21.00
CA VAL A 35 10.94 -1.04 -20.20
C VAL A 35 9.99 -0.29 -21.12
N ALA A 36 8.70 -0.62 -21.05
CA ALA A 36 7.65 -0.08 -21.90
C ALA A 36 6.80 0.95 -21.14
N THR A 37 6.77 2.21 -21.60
CA THR A 37 6.02 3.30 -20.93
C THR A 37 5.64 4.41 -21.90
N GLU A 38 4.60 5.20 -21.58
CA GLU A 38 4.20 6.36 -22.38
C GLU A 38 5.24 7.50 -22.37
N SER A 39 6.03 7.60 -21.29
CA SER A 39 7.01 8.67 -21.07
C SER A 39 8.40 8.24 -21.53
N ARG A 40 8.88 8.83 -22.62
CA ARG A 40 10.24 8.58 -23.13
C ARG A 40 11.31 8.90 -22.09
N GLU A 41 11.17 10.02 -21.39
CA GLU A 41 12.12 10.46 -20.37
C GLU A 41 12.22 9.45 -19.21
N ASP A 42 11.07 8.96 -18.73
CA ASP A 42 11.04 7.97 -17.66
C ASP A 42 11.64 6.63 -18.08
N ALA A 43 11.42 6.20 -19.33
CA ALA A 43 12.05 5.01 -19.86
C ALA A 43 13.58 5.13 -19.84
N HIS A 44 14.11 6.26 -20.34
CA HIS A 44 15.56 6.50 -20.41
C HIS A 44 16.20 6.63 -19.03
N ARG A 45 15.49 7.21 -18.04
CA ARG A 45 15.96 7.28 -16.64
C ARG A 45 16.29 5.91 -16.05
N LEU A 46 15.67 4.84 -16.54
CA LEU A 46 15.87 3.47 -16.06
C LEU A 46 16.95 2.72 -16.83
N VAL A 47 17.40 3.21 -17.99
CA VAL A 47 18.46 2.60 -18.79
C VAL A 47 19.82 2.87 -18.15
N LYS A 48 20.19 2.03 -17.18
CA LYS A 48 21.47 2.14 -16.46
C LYS A 48 22.56 1.20 -16.98
N ARG A 49 22.19 0.17 -17.74
CA ARG A 49 23.09 -0.87 -18.28
C ARG A 49 22.61 -1.35 -19.64
N GLY A 50 23.53 -1.92 -20.43
CA GLY A 50 23.27 -2.33 -21.81
C GLY A 50 22.26 -3.47 -21.99
N ASN A 51 21.82 -4.13 -20.92
CA ASN A 51 20.76 -5.15 -20.96
C ASN A 51 19.35 -4.60 -20.66
N ILE A 52 19.19 -3.27 -20.59
CA ILE A 52 17.92 -2.58 -20.38
C ILE A 52 17.60 -1.76 -21.63
N THR A 53 16.47 -2.03 -22.26
CA THR A 53 16.06 -1.38 -23.51
C THR A 53 14.76 -0.59 -23.28
N PRO A 54 14.72 0.73 -23.56
CA PRO A 54 13.49 1.51 -23.43
C PRO A 54 12.59 1.28 -24.65
N PHE A 55 11.28 1.24 -24.43
CA PHE A 55 10.25 1.18 -25.46
C PHE A 55 9.14 2.17 -25.11
N VAL A 56 8.82 3.08 -26.02
CA VAL A 56 7.76 4.07 -25.78
C VAL A 56 6.45 3.51 -26.35
N ILE A 57 5.45 3.37 -25.49
CA ILE A 57 4.14 2.83 -25.87
C ILE A 57 3.05 3.43 -24.98
N ASP A 58 1.97 3.91 -25.60
CA ASP A 58 0.71 4.19 -24.90
C ASP A 58 -0.12 2.91 -24.86
N VAL A 59 -0.03 2.19 -23.74
CA VAL A 59 -0.70 0.91 -23.51
C VAL A 59 -2.23 0.99 -23.68
N LYS A 60 -2.84 2.17 -23.52
CA LYS A 60 -4.29 2.35 -23.68
C LYS A 60 -4.71 2.55 -25.13
N ARG A 61 -3.87 3.21 -25.94
CA ARG A 61 -4.16 3.52 -27.34
C ARG A 61 -3.59 2.48 -28.31
N GLU A 62 -2.55 1.76 -27.90
CA GLU A 62 -1.78 0.85 -28.75
C GLU A 62 -1.90 -0.61 -28.25
N SER A 63 -3.13 -1.08 -28.01
CA SER A 63 -3.41 -2.44 -27.53
C SER A 63 -2.86 -3.54 -28.44
N ASP A 64 -2.87 -3.33 -29.76
CA ASP A 64 -2.35 -4.31 -30.72
C ASP A 64 -0.82 -4.47 -30.61
N MET A 65 -0.11 -3.38 -30.30
CA MET A 65 1.33 -3.39 -30.04
C MET A 65 1.63 -4.07 -28.70
N LEU A 66 0.79 -3.83 -27.68
CA LEU A 66 0.86 -4.56 -26.42
C LEU A 66 0.64 -6.07 -26.65
N ASP A 67 -0.34 -6.44 -27.47
CA ASP A 67 -0.61 -7.84 -27.80
C ASP A 67 0.57 -8.47 -28.54
N GLN A 68 1.26 -7.76 -29.44
CA GLN A 68 2.50 -8.25 -30.05
C GLN A 68 3.64 -8.44 -29.04
N LEU A 69 3.73 -7.57 -28.03
CA LEU A 69 4.69 -7.69 -26.93
C LEU A 69 4.32 -8.83 -25.96
N ILE A 70 3.03 -9.13 -25.80
CA ILE A 70 2.48 -10.12 -24.87
C ILE A 70 2.26 -11.48 -25.54
N SER A 71 2.12 -11.57 -26.88
CA SER A 71 1.60 -12.76 -27.56
C SER A 71 2.51 -13.98 -27.40
N ALA A 72 2.25 -14.71 -26.32
CA ALA A 72 2.27 -16.17 -26.27
C ALA A 72 0.80 -16.59 -26.21
N LYS A 73 0.22 -16.86 -27.39
CA LYS A 73 -1.18 -17.32 -27.51
C LYS A 73 -1.35 -18.72 -26.88
N ASP A 74 -2.49 -18.93 -26.24
CA ASP A 74 -3.06 -20.21 -25.78
C ASP A 74 -2.27 -21.06 -24.74
N ALA A 75 -1.23 -20.50 -24.12
CA ALA A 75 -0.24 -21.25 -23.35
C ALA A 75 -0.52 -21.32 -21.84
N GLY A 76 -0.17 -22.41 -21.15
CA GLY A 76 -0.23 -22.54 -19.69
C GLY A 76 0.66 -21.53 -18.93
N VAL A 77 0.27 -20.26 -18.92
CA VAL A 77 1.02 -19.13 -18.36
C VAL A 77 0.74 -18.96 -16.87
N THR A 78 1.76 -18.50 -16.14
CA THR A 78 1.65 -18.11 -14.73
C THR A 78 1.44 -16.62 -14.63
N ILE A 79 0.34 -16.19 -14.00
CA ILE A 79 0.06 -14.76 -13.71
C ILE A 79 0.20 -14.54 -12.22
N MET A 80 1.33 -13.99 -11.81
CA MET A 80 1.63 -13.74 -10.41
C MET A 80 1.20 -12.32 -10.00
N ASN A 81 0.22 -12.24 -9.11
CA ASN A 81 -0.32 -10.98 -8.62
C ASN A 81 0.17 -10.69 -7.20
N GLU A 82 -0.20 -9.52 -6.69
CA GLU A 82 -0.09 -9.22 -5.25
C GLU A 82 1.33 -9.47 -4.71
N SER A 83 2.35 -9.03 -5.47
CA SER A 83 3.78 -9.28 -5.23
C SER A 83 4.57 -7.98 -5.04
N GLY A 84 4.03 -7.08 -4.21
CA GLY A 84 4.67 -5.82 -3.82
C GLY A 84 4.96 -5.77 -2.32
N LEU A 85 4.50 -4.70 -1.66
CA LEU A 85 4.56 -4.56 -0.20
C LEU A 85 3.24 -5.01 0.45
N ASP A 86 2.16 -4.31 0.10
CA ASP A 86 0.79 -4.53 0.59
C ASP A 86 -0.16 -4.22 -0.59
N PRO A 87 -0.58 -5.22 -1.38
CA PRO A 87 -0.38 -6.66 -1.18
C PRO A 87 0.97 -7.21 -1.72
N GLY A 88 1.58 -8.16 -1.01
CA GLY A 88 2.90 -8.73 -1.26
C GLY A 88 3.56 -9.31 -0.01
N ILE A 89 4.56 -8.61 0.52
CA ILE A 89 5.27 -9.01 1.74
C ILE A 89 4.31 -9.28 2.91
N ASP A 90 3.21 -8.53 3.02
CA ASP A 90 2.16 -8.75 4.03
C ASP A 90 1.57 -10.18 3.97
N HIS A 91 1.31 -10.71 2.77
CA HIS A 91 0.86 -12.09 2.58
C HIS A 91 1.92 -13.09 3.01
N MET A 92 3.16 -12.85 2.60
CA MET A 92 4.26 -13.76 2.84
C MET A 92 4.54 -13.90 4.34
N LEU A 93 4.63 -12.78 5.06
CA LEU A 93 4.84 -12.75 6.50
C LEU A 93 3.64 -13.34 7.27
N ALA A 94 2.42 -13.04 6.82
CA ALA A 94 1.22 -13.62 7.41
C ALA A 94 1.24 -15.15 7.30
N MET A 95 1.44 -15.68 6.09
CA MET A 95 1.43 -17.12 5.84
C MET A 95 2.58 -17.86 6.51
N GLU A 96 3.78 -17.26 6.56
CA GLU A 96 4.90 -17.84 7.32
C GLU A 96 4.55 -18.03 8.79
N CYS A 97 3.95 -17.02 9.41
CA CYS A 97 3.51 -17.10 10.81
C CYS A 97 2.39 -18.12 11.01
N ILE A 98 1.39 -18.12 10.12
CA ILE A 98 0.22 -19.00 10.21
C ILE A 98 0.67 -20.45 10.08
N ASP A 99 1.52 -20.77 9.12
CA ASP A 99 2.07 -22.12 8.92
C ASP A 99 2.94 -22.55 10.10
N GLU A 100 3.70 -21.64 10.72
CA GLU A 100 4.51 -21.95 11.91
C GLU A 100 3.63 -22.25 13.13
N VAL A 101 2.58 -21.47 13.36
CA VAL A 101 1.59 -21.72 14.41
C VAL A 101 0.91 -23.06 14.19
N ALA A 102 0.46 -23.34 12.97
CA ALA A 102 -0.19 -24.61 12.61
C ALA A 102 0.74 -25.81 12.78
N LYS A 103 2.03 -25.68 12.43
CA LYS A 103 3.05 -26.73 12.60
C LYS A 103 3.21 -27.16 14.07
N HIS A 104 2.97 -26.26 15.02
CA HIS A 104 3.03 -26.54 16.45
C HIS A 104 1.65 -26.86 17.05
N GLY A 105 0.66 -27.17 16.22
CA GLY A 105 -0.70 -27.52 16.66
C GLY A 105 -1.56 -26.33 17.10
N GLY A 106 -1.06 -25.10 16.95
CA GLY A 106 -1.79 -23.89 17.27
C GLY A 106 -2.86 -23.54 16.24
N LYS A 107 -3.78 -22.66 16.64
CA LYS A 107 -4.82 -22.11 15.75
C LYS A 107 -4.84 -20.59 15.86
N VAL A 108 -4.94 -19.92 14.72
CA VAL A 108 -5.05 -18.46 14.66
C VAL A 108 -6.46 -18.06 15.08
N THR A 109 -6.58 -17.38 16.22
CA THR A 109 -7.86 -16.89 16.75
C THR A 109 -8.09 -15.40 16.49
N SER A 110 -7.02 -14.65 16.22
CA SER A 110 -7.03 -13.23 15.87
C SER A 110 -5.89 -12.91 14.92
N PHE A 111 -6.17 -12.16 13.85
CA PHE A 111 -5.23 -11.66 12.87
C PHE A 111 -5.45 -10.17 12.66
N ILE A 112 -4.41 -9.38 12.91
CA ILE A 112 -4.45 -7.92 12.82
C ILE A 112 -3.20 -7.47 12.08
N SER A 113 -3.37 -6.83 10.92
CA SER A 113 -2.28 -6.40 10.06
C SER A 113 -2.47 -4.96 9.63
N PHE A 114 -1.44 -4.14 9.87
CA PHE A 114 -1.45 -2.73 9.52
C PHE A 114 -0.17 -2.39 8.76
N CYS A 115 -0.29 -1.65 7.66
CA CYS A 115 0.83 -1.22 6.84
C CYS A 115 0.72 0.28 6.53
N GLY A 116 1.85 0.96 6.32
CA GLY A 116 1.85 2.35 5.89
C GLY A 116 3.20 2.80 5.35
N GLY A 117 3.19 3.46 4.19
CA GLY A 117 4.32 4.25 3.70
C GLY A 117 4.25 5.65 4.27
N LEU A 118 5.15 5.99 5.19
CA LEU A 118 5.16 7.27 5.90
C LEU A 118 6.51 7.98 5.69
N PRO A 119 6.58 9.31 5.84
CA PRO A 119 7.87 9.97 5.99
C PRO A 119 8.59 9.43 7.23
N ALA A 120 9.93 9.44 7.19
CA ALA A 120 10.74 9.21 8.39
C ALA A 120 10.31 10.23 9.48
N PRO A 121 10.33 9.88 10.78
CA PRO A 121 9.82 10.74 11.86
C PRO A 121 10.38 12.18 11.82
N GLU A 122 11.68 12.33 11.59
CA GLU A 122 12.40 13.60 11.45
C GLU A 122 11.95 14.45 10.25
N SER A 123 11.25 13.83 9.29
CA SER A 123 10.71 14.45 8.08
C SER A 123 9.18 14.57 8.11
N SER A 124 8.55 14.34 9.27
CA SER A 124 7.09 14.31 9.41
C SER A 124 6.47 15.65 9.82
N ASP A 125 7.27 16.70 10.07
CA ASP A 125 6.74 17.99 10.51
C ASP A 125 6.07 18.79 9.39
N ASN A 126 4.80 18.48 9.14
CA ASN A 126 3.90 19.19 8.24
C ASN A 126 2.45 18.97 8.70
N PRO A 127 1.47 19.76 8.23
CA PRO A 127 0.08 19.67 8.69
C PRO A 127 -0.53 18.27 8.64
N LEU A 128 -0.23 17.48 7.60
CA LEU A 128 -0.74 16.12 7.44
C LEU A 128 0.11 15.06 8.13
N ARG A 129 1.33 15.40 8.56
CA ARG A 129 2.35 14.43 8.98
C ARG A 129 2.59 13.36 7.91
N TYR A 130 2.46 13.74 6.63
CA TYR A 130 2.49 12.83 5.50
C TYR A 130 3.18 13.47 4.30
N LYS A 131 3.80 12.64 3.44
CA LYS A 131 4.36 13.07 2.16
C LYS A 131 3.82 12.18 1.06
N PHE A 132 3.30 12.78 0.00
CA PHE A 132 2.71 12.05 -1.11
C PHE A 132 3.80 11.53 -2.05
N SER A 133 3.92 10.22 -2.17
CA SER A 133 4.79 9.59 -3.18
C SER A 133 4.06 9.35 -4.51
N TRP A 134 2.76 9.61 -4.59
CA TRP A 134 1.94 9.53 -5.80
C TRP A 134 0.81 10.55 -5.71
N SER A 135 -0.11 10.56 -6.68
CA SER A 135 -1.22 11.51 -6.71
C SER A 135 -1.95 11.60 -5.35
N PRO A 136 -2.00 12.79 -4.73
CA PRO A 136 -2.72 13.00 -3.47
C PRO A 136 -4.20 12.63 -3.56
N LYS A 137 -4.80 12.78 -4.74
CA LYS A 137 -6.19 12.41 -5.01
C LYS A 137 -6.47 10.97 -4.60
N GLY A 138 -5.62 10.02 -4.99
CA GLY A 138 -5.83 8.61 -4.68
C GLY A 138 -5.76 8.30 -3.18
N VAL A 139 -4.88 8.98 -2.43
CA VAL A 139 -4.77 8.80 -0.98
C VAL A 139 -6.00 9.36 -0.28
N LEU A 140 -6.45 10.56 -0.66
CA LEU A 140 -7.56 11.25 -0.02
C LEU A 140 -8.91 10.60 -0.36
N THR A 141 -9.14 10.22 -1.62
CA THR A 141 -10.38 9.52 -2.00
C THR A 141 -10.44 8.09 -1.46
N ALA A 142 -9.30 7.45 -1.18
CA ALA A 142 -9.30 6.15 -0.54
C ALA A 142 -9.93 6.15 0.86
N LEU A 143 -9.92 7.30 1.55
CA LEU A 143 -10.57 7.50 2.86
C LEU A 143 -12.09 7.56 2.75
N LEU A 144 -12.63 7.71 1.54
CA LEU A 144 -14.06 7.63 1.28
C LEU A 144 -14.52 6.18 1.09
N ASN A 145 -13.61 5.23 0.86
CA ASN A 145 -14.03 3.84 0.66
C ASN A 145 -14.66 3.25 1.94
N PRO A 146 -15.69 2.41 1.82
CA PRO A 146 -16.17 1.62 2.94
C PRO A 146 -15.10 0.62 3.38
N ALA A 147 -15.23 0.12 4.61
CA ALA A 147 -14.40 -0.95 5.13
C ALA A 147 -15.26 -2.05 5.78
N LYS A 148 -14.77 -3.28 5.76
CA LYS A 148 -15.42 -4.46 6.34
C LYS A 148 -14.35 -5.34 6.99
N TYR A 149 -14.58 -5.77 8.22
CA TYR A 149 -13.65 -6.63 8.95
C TYR A 149 -14.39 -7.53 9.95
N LEU A 150 -13.69 -8.49 10.54
CA LEU A 150 -14.25 -9.37 11.58
C LEU A 150 -13.74 -8.93 12.95
N GLN A 151 -14.63 -8.81 13.93
CA GLN A 151 -14.30 -8.51 15.32
C GLN A 151 -15.09 -9.43 16.25
N ASP A 152 -14.40 -10.23 17.06
CA ASP A 152 -14.97 -11.16 18.04
C ASP A 152 -16.02 -12.13 17.46
N GLY A 153 -15.89 -12.46 16.18
CA GLY A 153 -16.76 -13.36 15.42
C GLY A 153 -17.94 -12.66 14.74
N LYS A 154 -18.00 -11.32 14.78
CA LYS A 154 -19.03 -10.51 14.11
C LYS A 154 -18.41 -9.69 12.99
N GLU A 155 -19.09 -9.63 11.86
CA GLU A 155 -18.70 -8.71 10.79
C GLU A 155 -19.02 -7.28 11.22
N VAL A 156 -18.04 -6.40 11.08
CA VAL A 156 -18.18 -4.95 11.26
C VAL A 156 -18.05 -4.30 9.91
N GLU A 157 -19.08 -3.55 9.53
CA GLU A 157 -19.12 -2.76 8.29
C GLU A 157 -19.05 -1.27 8.64
N ILE A 158 -18.12 -0.57 8.00
CA ILE A 158 -17.94 0.86 8.10
C ILE A 158 -18.39 1.47 6.77
N ALA A 159 -19.37 2.37 6.85
CA ALA A 159 -19.89 3.07 5.70
C ALA A 159 -18.83 3.94 5.00
N SER A 160 -19.09 4.26 3.73
CA SER A 160 -18.32 5.19 2.91
C SER A 160 -18.07 6.51 3.68
N GLY A 161 -16.82 6.98 3.68
CA GLY A 161 -16.42 8.22 4.38
C GLY A 161 -16.37 8.15 5.90
N LYS A 162 -16.59 6.98 6.52
CA LYS A 162 -16.62 6.81 7.99
C LYS A 162 -15.42 6.05 8.58
N VAL A 163 -14.43 5.69 7.76
CA VAL A 163 -13.23 4.94 8.22
C VAL A 163 -12.41 5.73 9.25
N LEU A 164 -12.39 7.06 9.16
CA LEU A 164 -11.69 7.92 10.12
C LEU A 164 -12.44 8.16 11.43
N ASP A 165 -13.68 7.67 11.53
CA ASP A 165 -14.44 7.65 12.79
C ASP A 165 -14.20 6.35 13.57
N HIS A 166 -13.55 5.36 12.94
CA HIS A 166 -13.27 4.03 13.47
C HIS A 166 -11.76 3.76 13.50
N LEU A 167 -11.09 4.39 14.46
CA LEU A 167 -9.64 4.32 14.58
C LEU A 167 -9.20 3.11 15.42
N TYR A 168 -8.08 2.52 15.03
CA TYR A 168 -7.43 1.42 15.73
C TYR A 168 -6.17 1.95 16.43
N PRO A 169 -6.06 1.85 17.76
CA PRO A 169 -4.87 2.30 18.48
C PRO A 169 -3.66 1.43 18.14
N ILE A 170 -2.50 2.07 17.96
CA ILE A 170 -1.23 1.40 17.68
C ILE A 170 -0.28 1.70 18.86
N ASP A 171 -0.14 0.74 19.75
CA ASP A 171 0.65 0.84 20.99
C ASP A 171 1.92 -0.01 20.96
N PHE A 172 2.07 -0.85 19.93
CA PHE A 172 3.15 -1.84 19.82
C PHE A 172 4.43 -1.33 19.16
N LEU A 173 4.44 -0.08 18.71
CA LEU A 173 5.61 0.62 18.18
C LEU A 173 5.80 1.92 18.99
N PRO A 174 6.24 1.83 20.26
CA PRO A 174 6.19 2.97 21.19
C PRO A 174 7.05 4.16 20.75
N GLY A 175 8.07 3.94 19.91
CA GLY A 175 8.87 5.00 19.30
C GLY A 175 8.16 5.80 18.21
N PHE A 176 6.99 5.36 17.75
CA PHE A 176 6.21 6.02 16.71
C PHE A 176 4.82 6.43 17.22
N ASN A 177 4.41 7.66 16.94
CA ASN A 177 3.09 8.15 17.31
C ASN A 177 2.04 7.81 16.24
N LEU A 178 1.67 6.53 16.16
CA LEU A 178 0.83 5.99 15.08
C LEU A 178 -0.65 5.85 15.46
N ILE A 179 -1.48 5.79 14.42
CA ILE A 179 -2.88 5.41 14.46
C ILE A 179 -3.22 4.56 13.23
N GLY A 180 -4.10 3.58 13.40
CA GLY A 180 -4.59 2.71 12.34
C GLY A 180 -6.03 3.02 11.97
N TYR A 181 -6.44 2.68 10.74
CA TYR A 181 -7.85 2.56 10.35
C TYR A 181 -8.00 1.40 9.36
N ALA A 182 -9.17 0.75 9.35
CA ALA A 182 -9.42 -0.43 8.51
C ALA A 182 -9.45 -0.08 7.01
N ASN A 183 -9.02 -1.02 6.17
CA ASN A 183 -8.99 -0.88 4.71
C ASN A 183 -9.92 -1.88 4.03
N ARG A 184 -10.83 -1.38 3.17
CA ARG A 184 -11.62 -2.21 2.24
C ARG A 184 -12.21 -3.44 2.95
N ASP A 185 -12.21 -4.60 2.31
CA ASP A 185 -12.70 -5.84 2.88
C ASP A 185 -11.54 -6.72 3.40
N SER A 186 -11.49 -6.90 4.72
CA SER A 186 -10.56 -7.80 5.42
C SER A 186 -11.09 -9.24 5.48
N VAL A 187 -12.40 -9.46 5.44
CA VAL A 187 -13.05 -10.77 5.70
C VAL A 187 -12.60 -11.81 4.66
N LYS A 188 -12.48 -11.40 3.39
CA LYS A 188 -12.00 -12.28 2.31
C LYS A 188 -10.65 -12.95 2.60
N TYR A 189 -9.78 -12.33 3.40
CA TYR A 189 -8.45 -12.89 3.70
C TYR A 189 -8.52 -14.10 4.63
N GLY A 190 -9.64 -14.29 5.34
CA GLY A 190 -9.85 -15.45 6.18
C GLY A 190 -9.84 -16.75 5.38
N GLY A 191 -10.48 -16.73 4.19
CA GLY A 191 -10.44 -17.84 3.23
C GLY A 191 -9.09 -17.94 2.51
N ILE A 192 -8.52 -16.82 2.09
CA ILE A 192 -7.21 -16.79 1.40
C ILE A 192 -6.10 -17.39 2.26
N TYR A 193 -6.13 -17.17 3.57
CA TYR A 193 -5.13 -17.68 4.52
C TYR A 193 -5.52 -18.98 5.22
N GLY A 194 -6.73 -19.50 4.98
CA GLY A 194 -7.19 -20.73 5.63
C GLY A 194 -7.35 -20.63 7.16
N ILE A 195 -7.63 -19.43 7.69
CA ILE A 195 -7.74 -19.18 9.15
C ILE A 195 -9.18 -19.13 9.67
N ILE A 196 -10.18 -19.17 8.79
CA ILE A 196 -11.61 -19.32 9.14
C ILE A 196 -11.97 -20.81 9.14
N PRO A 197 -12.84 -21.28 10.06
CA PRO A 197 -13.63 -20.53 11.04
C PRO A 197 -12.94 -20.27 12.39
N GLY A 198 -11.66 -20.63 12.55
CA GLY A 198 -10.95 -20.49 13.83
C GLY A 198 -10.68 -19.03 14.25
N CYS A 199 -10.47 -18.15 13.28
CA CYS A 199 -10.17 -16.74 13.50
C CYS A 199 -11.45 -15.93 13.74
N ARG A 200 -11.52 -15.26 14.89
CA ARG A 200 -12.66 -14.45 15.31
C ARG A 200 -12.44 -12.96 15.10
N THR A 201 -11.20 -12.51 14.99
CA THR A 201 -10.87 -11.11 14.71
C THR A 201 -9.92 -11.05 13.53
N LEU A 202 -10.32 -10.38 12.45
CA LEU A 202 -9.58 -10.31 11.19
C LEU A 202 -9.64 -8.87 10.67
N VAL A 203 -8.57 -8.12 10.90
CA VAL A 203 -8.48 -6.70 10.52
C VAL A 203 -7.23 -6.46 9.68
N ARG A 204 -7.43 -5.82 8.53
CA ARG A 204 -6.36 -5.19 7.75
C ARG A 204 -6.58 -3.69 7.68
N GLY A 205 -5.52 -2.91 7.79
CA GLY A 205 -5.64 -1.46 7.81
C GLY A 205 -4.40 -0.69 7.41
N THR A 206 -4.59 0.62 7.33
CA THR A 206 -3.53 1.59 7.02
C THR A 206 -3.02 2.25 8.29
N LEU A 207 -1.71 2.47 8.37
CA LEU A 207 -1.07 3.29 9.40
C LEU A 207 -0.90 4.75 8.94
N ARG A 208 -1.09 5.68 9.88
CA ARG A 208 -0.73 7.10 9.76
C ARG A 208 -0.12 7.59 11.07
N TYR A 209 0.63 8.68 11.02
CA TYR A 209 0.94 9.43 12.23
C TYR A 209 -0.32 10.11 12.77
N LYS A 210 -0.43 10.23 14.09
CA LYS A 210 -1.46 11.08 14.72
C LYS A 210 -1.31 12.53 14.23
N GLY A 211 -2.42 13.25 14.12
CA GLY A 211 -2.50 14.56 13.46
C GLY A 211 -2.97 14.46 12.00
N PHE A 212 -2.75 13.33 11.32
CA PHE A 212 -3.27 13.12 9.96
C PHE A 212 -4.79 13.09 9.94
N VAL A 213 -5.41 12.37 10.88
CA VAL A 213 -6.87 12.16 10.92
C VAL A 213 -7.59 13.48 11.11
N GLU A 214 -7.12 14.29 12.06
CA GLU A 214 -7.65 15.59 12.40
C GLU A 214 -7.55 16.55 11.23
N ALA A 215 -6.37 16.60 10.57
CA ALA A 215 -6.16 17.44 9.40
C ALA A 215 -7.08 17.04 8.22
N VAL A 216 -7.26 15.73 7.96
CA VAL A 216 -8.17 15.28 6.90
C VAL A 216 -9.63 15.56 7.25
N LYS A 217 -10.05 15.36 8.50
CA LYS A 217 -11.41 15.71 8.93
C LYS A 217 -11.67 17.22 8.76
N ALA A 218 -10.68 18.06 9.05
CA ALA A 218 -10.76 19.49 8.78
C ALA A 218 -10.93 19.80 7.29
N LEU A 219 -10.11 19.19 6.42
CA LEU A 219 -10.25 19.33 4.96
C LEU A 219 -11.65 18.92 4.47
N ASN A 220 -12.20 17.83 5.02
CA ASN A 220 -13.53 17.37 4.68
C ASN A 220 -14.62 18.36 5.15
N ALA A 221 -14.50 18.86 6.39
CA ALA A 221 -15.47 19.77 7.00
C ALA A 221 -15.57 21.11 6.27
N VAL A 222 -14.47 21.58 5.68
CA VAL A 222 -14.44 22.79 4.84
C VAL A 222 -14.78 22.50 3.37
N GLY A 223 -15.17 21.28 3.01
CA GLY A 223 -15.61 20.92 1.66
C GLY A 223 -14.50 20.65 0.64
N LEU A 224 -13.22 20.68 1.04
CA LEU A 224 -12.08 20.49 0.14
C LEU A 224 -11.88 19.05 -0.35
N LEU A 225 -12.58 18.08 0.26
CA LEU A 225 -12.59 16.68 -0.19
C LEU A 225 -13.84 16.32 -1.00
N ASN A 226 -14.69 17.30 -1.34
CA ASN A 226 -15.85 17.08 -2.18
C ASN A 226 -15.42 16.72 -3.61
N THR A 227 -15.92 15.59 -4.11
CA THR A 227 -15.61 15.12 -5.47
C THR A 227 -16.61 15.60 -6.52
N GLN A 228 -17.70 16.26 -6.11
CA GLN A 228 -18.66 16.85 -7.02
C GLN A 228 -18.09 18.15 -7.62
N PRO A 229 -18.27 18.41 -8.92
CA PRO A 229 -17.89 19.68 -9.52
C PRO A 229 -18.54 20.85 -8.76
N GLN A 230 -17.75 21.88 -8.46
CA GLN A 230 -18.25 23.13 -7.89
C GLN A 230 -17.81 24.29 -8.78
N GLU A 231 -18.71 25.24 -9.04
CA GLU A 231 -18.46 26.38 -9.93
C GLU A 231 -17.26 27.22 -9.46
N VAL A 232 -17.04 27.31 -8.15
CA VAL A 232 -15.91 28.02 -7.55
C VAL A 232 -14.54 27.47 -8.00
N PHE A 233 -14.49 26.19 -8.42
CA PHE A 233 -13.29 25.54 -8.94
C PHE A 233 -13.28 25.41 -10.47
N ASN A 234 -14.25 26.01 -11.18
CA ASN A 234 -14.26 25.96 -12.65
C ASN A 234 -13.09 26.78 -13.20
N PRO A 235 -12.17 26.18 -13.99
CA PRO A 235 -10.99 26.89 -14.47
C PRO A 235 -11.29 27.96 -15.54
N VAL A 236 -12.49 27.97 -16.10
CA VAL A 236 -12.91 28.90 -17.17
C VAL A 236 -13.86 29.97 -16.64
N SER A 237 -14.83 29.60 -15.81
CA SER A 237 -15.89 30.50 -15.34
C SER A 237 -15.85 30.77 -13.84
N GLY A 238 -14.89 30.21 -13.11
CA GLY A 238 -14.78 30.37 -11.67
C GLY A 238 -14.33 31.79 -11.28
N PRO A 239 -14.74 32.28 -10.09
CA PRO A 239 -14.30 33.57 -9.59
C PRO A 239 -12.81 33.54 -9.20
N ASP A 240 -12.11 34.65 -9.39
CA ASP A 240 -10.75 34.83 -8.88
C ASP A 240 -10.79 35.16 -7.38
N LEU A 241 -10.54 34.15 -6.54
CA LEU A 241 -10.67 34.24 -5.08
C LEU A 241 -9.32 34.00 -4.40
N THR A 242 -9.02 34.82 -3.39
CA THR A 242 -7.98 34.49 -2.41
C THR A 242 -8.36 33.23 -1.61
N TRP A 243 -7.38 32.54 -1.03
CA TRP A 243 -7.64 31.37 -0.16
C TRP A 243 -8.65 31.65 0.96
N LYS A 244 -8.61 32.84 1.57
CA LYS A 244 -9.58 33.25 2.59
C LYS A 244 -11.01 33.30 2.02
N GLN A 245 -11.17 33.93 0.86
CA GLN A 245 -12.47 34.08 0.20
C GLN A 245 -12.99 32.73 -0.32
N LEU A 246 -12.11 31.86 -0.80
CA LEU A 246 -12.46 30.49 -1.16
C LEU A 246 -12.98 29.71 0.06
N MET A 247 -12.24 29.73 1.18
CA MET A 247 -12.68 29.07 2.42
C MET A 247 -14.01 29.65 2.92
N ALA A 248 -14.19 30.97 2.86
CA ALA A 248 -15.46 31.62 3.19
C ALA A 248 -16.59 31.12 2.28
N SER A 249 -16.37 31.05 0.97
CA SER A 249 -17.33 30.53 0.00
C SER A 249 -17.76 29.08 0.30
N LEU A 250 -16.78 28.18 0.53
CA LEU A 250 -17.06 26.78 0.87
C LEU A 250 -17.79 26.61 2.22
N LEU A 251 -17.59 27.55 3.13
CA LEU A 251 -18.27 27.59 4.43
C LEU A 251 -19.60 28.36 4.39
N ASN A 252 -20.07 28.77 3.19
CA ASN A 252 -21.25 29.61 2.99
C ASN A 252 -21.22 30.90 3.83
N GLN A 253 -20.04 31.51 3.95
CA GLN A 253 -19.78 32.76 4.66
C GLN A 253 -19.53 33.91 3.68
N LYS A 254 -19.70 35.14 4.16
CA LYS A 254 -19.36 36.34 3.38
C LYS A 254 -17.86 36.40 3.10
N LEU A 255 -17.48 36.84 1.91
CA LEU A 255 -16.08 36.89 1.45
C LEU A 255 -15.20 37.86 2.26
N ASP A 256 -15.82 38.85 2.91
CA ASP A 256 -15.17 39.85 3.76
C ASP A 256 -15.03 39.41 5.23
N ILE A 257 -15.45 38.19 5.59
CA ILE A 257 -15.30 37.64 6.95
C ILE A 257 -13.87 37.79 7.49
N PHE A 258 -13.78 38.16 8.77
CA PHE A 258 -12.51 38.26 9.49
C PHE A 258 -11.85 36.87 9.62
N PRO A 259 -10.52 36.77 9.48
CA PRO A 259 -9.80 35.50 9.57
C PRO A 259 -10.14 34.69 10.83
N ASP A 260 -10.17 35.33 12.01
CA ASP A 260 -10.44 34.64 13.27
C ASP A 260 -11.86 34.06 13.32
N SER A 261 -12.85 34.80 12.81
CA SER A 261 -14.24 34.33 12.72
C SER A 261 -14.37 33.15 11.75
N LEU A 262 -13.63 33.17 10.64
CA LEU A 262 -13.58 32.07 9.68
C LEU A 262 -12.96 30.81 10.31
N CYS A 263 -11.89 30.97 11.10
CA CYS A 263 -11.28 29.88 11.84
C CYS A 263 -12.23 29.25 12.87
N ASN A 264 -13.01 30.07 13.58
CA ASN A 264 -14.01 29.57 14.53
C ASN A 264 -15.09 28.73 13.83
N VAL A 265 -15.66 29.24 12.72
CA VAL A 265 -16.66 28.50 11.93
C VAL A 265 -16.09 27.18 11.38
N ALA A 266 -14.85 27.20 10.89
CA ALA A 266 -14.18 25.99 10.44
C ALA A 266 -14.00 24.97 11.59
N THR A 267 -13.63 25.44 12.79
CA THR A 267 -13.41 24.60 13.98
C THR A 267 -14.70 23.97 14.48
N GLU A 268 -15.81 24.71 14.50
CA GLU A 268 -17.14 24.20 14.88
C GLU A 268 -17.60 23.05 13.98
N ARG A 269 -17.29 23.10 12.67
CA ARG A 269 -17.65 22.03 11.72
C ARG A 269 -16.86 20.74 11.90
N VAL A 270 -15.70 20.77 12.56
CA VAL A 270 -14.84 19.57 12.73
C VAL A 270 -15.37 18.63 13.81
N GLY A 271 -16.04 19.16 14.85
CA GLY A 271 -16.60 18.37 15.96
C GLY A 271 -15.54 17.67 16.85
N GLY A 272 -15.85 17.52 18.14
CA GLY A 272 -14.94 16.92 19.13
C GLY A 272 -14.72 15.41 18.96
N THR A 273 -13.52 14.94 19.30
CA THR A 273 -13.09 13.53 19.20
C THR A 273 -13.53 12.70 20.41
N ASN A 274 -14.10 11.52 20.18
CA ASN A 274 -14.38 10.54 21.23
C ASN A 274 -13.19 9.57 21.43
N PRO A 275 -12.80 9.25 22.67
CA PRO A 275 -11.80 8.22 22.93
C PRO A 275 -12.36 6.80 22.73
N ILE A 276 -11.52 5.92 22.18
CA ILE A 276 -11.83 4.51 21.87
C ILE A 276 -11.16 3.62 22.92
N GLY A 277 -11.96 2.81 23.62
CA GLY A 277 -11.48 1.83 24.59
C GLY A 277 -11.23 0.46 23.95
N VAL A 278 -10.17 -0.23 24.40
CA VAL A 278 -9.86 -1.61 24.01
C VAL A 278 -10.21 -2.54 25.16
N LYS A 279 -10.90 -3.65 24.89
CA LYS A 279 -11.11 -4.76 25.83
C LYS A 279 -10.23 -5.95 25.45
N ALA A 280 -9.55 -6.52 26.45
CA ALA A 280 -8.81 -7.78 26.32
C ALA A 280 -9.72 -8.97 26.64
N LEU A 281 -9.43 -10.13 26.02
CA LEU A 281 -10.10 -11.42 26.28
C LEU A 281 -9.07 -12.49 26.66
N CYS A 282 -9.30 -13.15 27.81
CA CYS A 282 -8.47 -14.15 28.48
C CYS A 282 -8.41 -15.54 27.81
N GLY A 283 -7.40 -16.31 28.22
CA GLY A 283 -7.11 -17.72 27.86
C GLY A 283 -5.60 -17.92 27.61
N ASN A 284 -5.05 -19.14 27.79
CA ASN A 284 -3.65 -19.47 27.45
C ASN A 284 -3.41 -19.24 25.95
N LYS A 285 -3.02 -18.02 25.60
CA LYS A 285 -2.82 -17.54 24.24
C LYS A 285 -1.43 -16.95 24.16
N GLU A 286 -0.87 -16.95 22.96
CA GLU A 286 0.36 -16.22 22.69
C GLU A 286 0.08 -15.21 21.58
N ARG A 287 0.75 -14.07 21.66
CA ARG A 287 0.74 -13.02 20.65
C ARG A 287 2.02 -13.14 19.85
N HIS A 288 1.88 -13.52 18.59
CA HIS A 288 2.96 -13.43 17.60
C HIS A 288 2.90 -12.06 16.93
N ARG A 289 3.91 -11.24 17.15
CA ARG A 289 4.05 -9.93 16.51
C ARG A 289 5.14 -10.03 15.46
N ILE A 290 4.83 -9.59 14.24
CA ILE A 290 5.80 -9.46 13.15
C ILE A 290 5.87 -7.99 12.78
N SER A 291 7.08 -7.43 12.73
CA SER A 291 7.31 -6.02 12.44
C SER A 291 8.39 -5.86 11.38
N LEU A 292 8.04 -5.19 10.29
CA LEU A 292 8.97 -4.82 9.23
C LEU A 292 9.03 -3.29 9.17
N VAL A 293 10.20 -2.74 9.45
CA VAL A 293 10.48 -1.30 9.36
C VAL A 293 11.65 -1.13 8.40
N ALA A 294 11.44 -0.33 7.35
CA ALA A 294 12.45 -0.03 6.35
C ALA A 294 12.52 1.49 6.11
N TYR A 295 13.74 2.00 5.98
CA TYR A 295 14.00 3.40 5.66
C TYR A 295 14.50 3.54 4.22
N GLY A 296 14.14 4.66 3.59
CA GLY A 296 14.69 5.01 2.28
C GLY A 296 16.15 5.45 2.39
N GLU A 297 16.90 5.23 1.33
CA GLU A 297 18.29 5.70 1.24
C GLU A 297 18.29 7.11 0.61
N PRO A 298 18.85 8.15 1.26
CA PRO A 298 18.80 9.52 0.75
C PRO A 298 19.34 9.71 -0.67
N LYS A 299 20.34 8.90 -1.07
CA LYS A 299 20.94 8.89 -2.42
C LYS A 299 20.60 7.62 -3.21
N GLY A 300 19.69 6.81 -2.70
CA GLY A 300 19.31 5.52 -3.25
C GLY A 300 17.81 5.42 -3.47
N PHE A 301 17.28 4.21 -3.29
CA PHE A 301 15.85 3.98 -3.44
C PHE A 301 15.09 4.25 -2.13
N SER A 302 13.87 4.78 -2.24
CA SER A 302 12.98 4.92 -1.09
C SER A 302 12.57 3.55 -0.54
N ALA A 303 12.21 3.48 0.75
CA ALA A 303 11.74 2.24 1.37
C ALA A 303 10.58 1.63 0.56
N MET A 304 9.59 2.45 0.21
CA MET A 304 8.44 2.05 -0.60
C MET A 304 8.85 1.44 -1.94
N SER A 305 9.75 2.12 -2.67
CA SER A 305 10.25 1.64 -3.95
C SER A 305 10.96 0.30 -3.80
N ARG A 306 11.83 0.16 -2.79
CA ARG A 306 12.57 -1.07 -2.50
C ARG A 306 11.64 -2.23 -2.18
N THR A 307 10.72 -2.05 -1.24
CA THR A 307 9.81 -3.10 -0.79
C THR A 307 8.82 -3.55 -1.86
N VAL A 308 8.46 -2.68 -2.80
CA VAL A 308 7.59 -3.06 -3.93
C VAL A 308 8.41 -3.65 -5.07
N GLY A 309 9.44 -2.92 -5.51
CA GLY A 309 10.21 -3.25 -6.71
C GLY A 309 11.07 -4.49 -6.55
N TYR A 310 11.78 -4.66 -5.43
CA TYR A 310 12.59 -5.87 -5.22
C TYR A 310 11.70 -7.11 -5.02
N THR A 311 10.59 -6.99 -4.30
CA THR A 311 9.65 -8.11 -4.14
C THR A 311 9.09 -8.56 -5.49
N CYS A 312 8.66 -7.61 -6.32
CA CYS A 312 8.18 -7.91 -7.67
C CYS A 312 9.27 -8.58 -8.51
N ALA A 313 10.50 -8.07 -8.47
CA ALA A 313 11.62 -8.61 -9.24
C ALA A 313 12.05 -10.01 -8.79
N ILE A 314 12.07 -10.27 -7.49
CA ILE A 314 12.38 -11.59 -6.92
C ILE A 314 11.32 -12.60 -7.35
N VAL A 315 10.05 -12.26 -7.19
CA VAL A 315 8.95 -13.17 -7.54
C VAL A 315 8.87 -13.40 -9.06
N SER A 316 9.06 -12.37 -9.88
CA SER A 316 9.12 -12.54 -11.34
C SER A 316 10.34 -13.36 -11.76
N ASN A 317 11.46 -13.24 -11.05
CA ASN A 317 12.65 -14.05 -11.30
C ASN A 317 12.41 -15.52 -10.93
N MET A 318 11.67 -15.81 -9.86
CA MET A 318 11.28 -17.18 -9.53
C MET A 318 10.41 -17.82 -10.63
N VAL A 319 9.50 -17.06 -11.26
CA VAL A 319 8.77 -17.52 -12.45
C VAL A 319 9.74 -17.78 -13.60
N LEU A 320 10.65 -16.83 -13.87
CA LEU A 320 11.62 -16.89 -14.96
C LEU A 320 12.59 -18.09 -14.85
N GLN A 321 12.98 -18.46 -13.64
CA GLN A 321 13.91 -19.55 -13.34
C GLN A 321 13.22 -20.92 -13.22
N GLY A 322 11.90 -21.01 -13.43
CA GLY A 322 11.20 -22.29 -13.33
C GLY A 322 10.85 -22.72 -11.91
N GLU A 323 11.00 -21.86 -10.90
CA GLU A 323 10.64 -22.17 -9.51
C GLU A 323 9.13 -22.08 -9.29
N ILE A 324 8.46 -21.19 -10.02
CA ILE A 324 6.99 -21.06 -10.04
C ILE A 324 6.52 -21.40 -11.46
N GLN A 325 5.92 -22.58 -11.62
CA GLN A 325 5.46 -23.09 -12.93
C GLN A 325 3.98 -23.44 -12.97
N ARG A 326 3.28 -23.32 -11.83
CA ARG A 326 1.85 -23.59 -11.77
C ARG A 326 1.10 -22.54 -12.61
N PRO A 327 0.34 -22.95 -13.64
CA PRO A 327 -0.41 -22.02 -14.46
C PRO A 327 -1.57 -21.40 -13.68
N GLY A 328 -2.05 -20.25 -14.16
CA GLY A 328 -3.20 -19.55 -13.61
C GLY A 328 -2.84 -18.31 -12.77
N ILE A 329 -3.85 -17.79 -12.08
CA ILE A 329 -3.77 -16.54 -11.31
C ILE A 329 -3.32 -16.85 -9.89
N LEU A 330 -2.09 -16.47 -9.56
CA LEU A 330 -1.43 -16.80 -8.30
C LEU A 330 -1.25 -15.58 -7.39
N ARG A 331 -1.04 -15.87 -6.10
CA ARG A 331 -0.67 -14.94 -5.02
C ARG A 331 0.48 -15.55 -4.21
N PRO A 332 1.31 -14.76 -3.51
CA PRO A 332 2.45 -15.29 -2.75
C PRO A 332 2.02 -15.82 -1.36
N VAL A 333 1.00 -16.67 -1.32
CA VAL A 333 0.46 -17.26 -0.08
C VAL A 333 0.91 -18.70 0.14
N SER A 334 1.46 -19.36 -0.88
CA SER A 334 1.92 -20.73 -0.76
C SER A 334 3.40 -20.80 -0.38
N LYS A 335 3.76 -21.85 0.38
CA LYS A 335 5.05 -22.01 1.05
C LYS A 335 6.24 -22.06 0.11
N GLU A 336 6.04 -22.67 -1.06
CA GLU A 336 7.01 -22.71 -2.15
C GLU A 336 7.29 -21.34 -2.77
N ILE A 337 6.41 -20.36 -2.55
CA ILE A 337 6.59 -18.98 -3.01
C ILE A 337 7.13 -18.11 -1.87
N TYR A 338 6.41 -18.03 -0.74
CA TYR A 338 6.70 -17.01 0.27
C TYR A 338 8.06 -17.24 0.96
N ARG A 339 8.47 -18.49 1.21
CA ARG A 339 9.73 -18.78 1.91
C ARG A 339 10.97 -18.35 1.13
N PRO A 340 11.17 -18.80 -0.12
CA PRO A 340 12.31 -18.34 -0.91
C PRO A 340 12.25 -16.85 -1.18
N ALA A 341 11.06 -16.26 -1.39
CA ALA A 341 10.91 -14.82 -1.61
C ALA A 341 11.36 -14.01 -0.38
N LEU A 342 10.85 -14.33 0.83
CA LEU A 342 11.26 -13.69 2.08
C LEU A 342 12.76 -13.86 2.34
N LYS A 343 13.31 -15.06 2.09
CA LYS A 343 14.75 -15.31 2.22
C LYS A 343 15.57 -14.40 1.31
N ARG A 344 15.21 -14.28 0.03
CA ARG A 344 15.91 -13.42 -0.94
C ARG A 344 15.75 -11.93 -0.65
N LEU A 345 14.63 -11.52 -0.05
CA LEU A 345 14.41 -10.14 0.39
C LEU A 345 15.42 -9.70 1.48
N THR A 346 15.95 -10.64 2.27
CA THR A 346 16.98 -10.34 3.27
C THR A 346 18.28 -9.81 2.66
N ASP A 347 18.63 -10.25 1.44
CA ASP A 347 19.81 -9.77 0.70
C ASP A 347 19.68 -8.27 0.33
N TYR A 348 18.46 -7.74 0.34
CA TYR A 348 18.15 -6.33 0.08
C TYR A 348 17.86 -5.55 1.37
N GLY A 349 18.16 -6.12 2.55
CA GLY A 349 17.91 -5.49 3.85
C GLY A 349 16.43 -5.37 4.21
N ILE A 350 15.54 -6.10 3.54
CA ILE A 350 14.11 -6.14 3.83
C ILE A 350 13.88 -7.33 4.76
N VAL A 351 13.94 -7.06 6.07
CA VAL A 351 13.89 -8.08 7.12
C VAL A 351 12.79 -7.74 8.11
N ALA A 352 11.98 -8.74 8.46
CA ALA A 352 11.00 -8.62 9.54
C ALA A 352 11.57 -9.15 10.85
N THR A 353 11.18 -8.55 11.95
CA THR A 353 11.45 -9.03 13.31
C THR A 353 10.21 -9.71 13.85
N LYS A 354 10.40 -10.76 14.67
CA LYS A 354 9.31 -11.53 15.28
C LYS A 354 9.48 -11.53 16.80
N GLU A 355 8.39 -11.28 17.50
CA GLU A 355 8.30 -11.33 18.96
C GLU A 355 7.10 -12.23 19.33
N VAL A 356 7.29 -13.13 20.29
CA VAL A 356 6.21 -13.98 20.82
C VAL A 356 6.05 -13.69 22.30
N THR A 357 4.85 -13.28 22.70
CA THR A 357 4.54 -12.93 24.09
C THR A 357 3.33 -13.71 24.58
N PRO A 358 3.39 -14.36 25.75
CA PRO A 358 2.19 -14.93 26.37
C PRO A 358 1.15 -13.84 26.65
N ILE A 359 -0.12 -14.14 26.40
CA ILE A 359 -1.26 -13.33 26.80
C ILE A 359 -1.84 -13.97 28.07
N PRO A 360 -1.87 -13.24 29.20
CA PRO A 360 -2.43 -13.71 30.47
C PRO A 360 -3.92 -14.09 30.40
#